data_AF-A0A2T2UHP3-F1
#
_entry.id   AF-A0A2T2UHP3-F1
#
_cell.length_a   1.000
_cell.length_b   1.000
_cell.length_c   1.000
_cell.angle_alpha   90.00
_cell.angle_beta   90.00
_cell.angle_gamma   90.00
#
_symmetry.space_group_name_H-M   'P 1'
#
loop_
_entity.id
_entity.type
_entity.pdbx_description
1 polymer ?
#
loop_
_entity_poly.entity_id
_entity_poly.type
_entity_poly.pdbx_seq_one_letter_code
_entity_poly.pdbx_strand_id
1 'polypeptide(L)'
;MIDVRVVFSALVLLLAVGASEALGQRTARSGQATSGGSDPGDDEALSAQAPRAETAGDEPAQTAVSVEIVEQSDGDFQLLRGGEPYYVKGAKGAGPHLDRLARYGGNSVRTSDPEMLDRAHERGLTVQFHLPVTAQRDGMDYSDPEAVREQKEEVLAMVRKYKDHPAVLFWELGNELDHVPDTGDPDAGETTVNWKVYDAVNELAKAIHEEDPNHPVLTVLGTGTPEKLGRLQRRAPALDLIGVNAYADIGQVEAWLEEYGWERPYVFTEWGPSGFWQVPQTDWGRAVEETTTTKAHLYRERYRSSIRGPEQCVGSYVFLWQQHQERTHTWFGMFDAEGRASEAVGVMQHAWTGEWPDNRAPHLNTLIAGGRTAYGDLRLKPGERYPASAFATDRDGDALRYDWEVLPENTNFGYGGQGETKPPPVSDAVPADANQRRIAFTAPSEPGAYRLFAYVYDGNGHYATANVPFLVEEPDPAGR
;
A
#
# COMPACT_ATOMS: atom_id res chain seq x y z
N MET A 1 5.69 -40.34 -15.99
CA MET A 1 4.40 -40.77 -15.44
C MET A 1 4.64 -41.43 -14.09
N ILE A 2 4.36 -40.72 -13.01
CA ILE A 2 3.49 -41.09 -11.88
C ILE A 2 3.42 -39.84 -10.98
N ASP A 3 2.19 -39.58 -10.55
CA ASP A 3 1.60 -38.39 -9.96
C ASP A 3 1.73 -38.40 -8.43
N VAL A 4 2.08 -37.27 -7.80
CA VAL A 4 2.01 -37.07 -6.34
C VAL A 4 1.57 -35.63 -6.05
N ARG A 5 0.27 -35.40 -6.12
CA ARG A 5 -0.42 -34.42 -5.29
C ARG A 5 -1.12 -35.16 -4.15
N VAL A 6 -1.27 -34.46 -3.02
CA VAL A 6 -2.11 -34.80 -1.84
C VAL A 6 -1.44 -35.67 -0.77
N VAL A 7 -0.73 -35.01 0.16
CA VAL A 7 -0.90 -35.27 1.60
C VAL A 7 -0.93 -33.92 2.33
N PHE A 8 -2.16 -33.50 2.65
CA PHE A 8 -2.53 -32.38 3.51
C PHE A 8 -1.96 -32.54 4.94
N SER A 9 -1.32 -31.48 5.43
CA SER A 9 -1.84 -30.65 6.52
C SER A 9 -2.56 -31.35 7.68
N ALA A 10 -1.87 -31.52 8.82
CA ALA A 10 -2.41 -31.38 10.19
C ALA A 10 -1.38 -31.85 11.23
N LEU A 11 -0.60 -30.93 11.80
CA LEU A 11 -0.30 -31.01 13.24
C LEU A 11 0.02 -29.61 13.79
N VAL A 12 -1.07 -28.92 14.11
CA VAL A 12 -1.14 -27.72 14.93
C VAL A 12 -0.82 -28.11 16.38
N LEU A 13 0.20 -27.44 16.93
CA LEU A 13 0.20 -26.83 18.28
C LEU A 13 0.26 -27.73 19.54
N LEU A 14 1.21 -27.33 20.41
CA LEU A 14 1.28 -27.46 21.88
C LEU A 14 1.80 -28.75 22.52
N LEU A 15 3.00 -28.62 23.12
CA LEU A 15 3.33 -28.81 24.55
C LEU A 15 4.74 -28.21 24.75
N ALA A 16 4.93 -26.96 25.19
CA ALA A 16 4.75 -26.37 26.52
C ALA A 16 5.89 -26.65 27.54
N VAL A 17 6.37 -25.54 28.15
CA VAL A 17 7.02 -25.38 29.48
C VAL A 17 8.54 -25.58 29.61
N GLY A 18 9.22 -24.51 30.08
CA GLY A 18 10.28 -24.65 31.09
C GLY A 18 11.38 -23.59 31.19
N ALA A 19 11.13 -22.53 31.99
CA ALA A 19 12.05 -21.81 32.91
C ALA A 19 13.25 -21.00 32.32
N SER A 20 13.77 -19.91 32.92
CA SER A 20 13.59 -19.27 34.22
C SER A 20 14.08 -17.81 34.19
N GLU A 21 13.57 -17.02 35.13
CA GLU A 21 13.86 -15.62 35.48
C GLU A 21 15.31 -15.32 35.90
N ALA A 22 15.74 -14.06 35.74
CA ALA A 22 16.66 -13.38 36.66
C ALA A 22 16.42 -11.86 36.68
N LEU A 23 16.38 -11.34 37.90
CA LEU A 23 16.02 -9.99 38.33
C LEU A 23 17.04 -8.90 37.96
N GLY A 24 16.53 -7.66 37.84
CA GLY A 24 17.32 -6.43 37.88
C GLY A 24 16.47 -5.22 38.27
N GLN A 25 16.30 -5.03 39.59
CA GLN A 25 15.68 -3.84 40.19
C GLN A 25 16.45 -2.56 39.84
N ARG A 26 15.77 -1.48 39.44
CA ARG A 26 16.23 -0.10 39.71
C ARG A 26 15.09 0.77 40.22
N THR A 27 15.41 1.42 41.32
CA THR A 27 14.61 2.26 42.20
C THR A 27 14.28 3.62 41.61
N ALA A 28 13.09 4.09 41.97
CA ALA A 28 12.57 5.43 41.76
C ALA A 28 13.46 6.56 42.33
N ARG A 29 13.38 7.74 41.68
CA ARG A 29 13.49 9.03 42.36
C ARG A 29 12.33 9.93 41.94
N SER A 30 11.48 10.19 42.91
CA SER A 30 10.45 11.22 42.97
C SER A 30 11.07 12.62 43.02
N GLY A 31 10.55 13.54 42.21
CA GLY A 31 10.69 14.98 42.37
C GLY A 31 9.30 15.59 42.54
N GLN A 32 9.11 16.30 43.65
CA GLN A 32 7.84 16.87 44.12
C GLN A 32 7.30 17.99 43.23
N ALA A 33 5.97 18.11 43.31
CA ALA A 33 5.12 19.18 42.85
C ALA A 33 5.42 20.54 43.51
N THR A 34 5.04 21.63 42.83
CA THR A 34 4.29 22.72 43.48
C THR A 34 3.26 23.31 42.52
N SER A 35 2.13 23.65 43.11
CA SER A 35 0.89 24.19 42.54
C SER A 35 0.63 25.59 43.10
N GLY A 36 -0.07 26.44 42.34
CA GLY A 36 -0.75 27.66 42.78
C GLY A 36 -1.18 28.42 41.52
N GLY A 37 -2.46 28.58 41.18
CA GLY A 37 -3.56 29.24 41.91
C GLY A 37 -3.64 30.70 41.43
N SER A 38 -4.49 31.02 40.44
CA SER A 38 -5.81 31.72 40.58
C SER A 38 -5.69 33.08 41.28
N ASP A 39 -6.15 34.25 40.79
CA ASP A 39 -7.37 34.63 40.05
C ASP A 39 -7.25 36.15 39.66
N PRO A 40 -8.30 36.97 39.39
CA PRO A 40 -8.62 37.54 38.08
C PRO A 40 -8.63 39.10 38.02
N GLY A 41 -8.99 39.64 36.84
CA GLY A 41 -9.58 40.99 36.70
C GLY A 41 -8.78 41.93 35.81
N ASP A 42 -9.33 42.30 34.64
CA ASP A 42 -9.91 43.63 34.42
C ASP A 42 -10.24 43.86 32.94
N ASP A 43 -11.51 44.17 32.70
CA ASP A 43 -12.04 44.75 31.48
C ASP A 43 -11.58 46.22 31.36
N GLU A 44 -10.83 46.56 30.32
CA GLU A 44 -10.85 47.93 29.77
C GLU A 44 -10.79 47.91 28.25
N ALA A 45 -11.85 48.47 27.65
CA ALA A 45 -11.95 48.77 26.24
C ALA A 45 -11.06 49.95 25.88
N LEU A 46 -10.10 49.75 24.97
CA LEU A 46 -9.41 50.82 24.26
C LEU A 46 -9.33 50.49 22.76
N SER A 47 -9.80 51.44 21.96
CA SER A 47 -9.82 51.39 20.51
C SER A 47 -8.41 51.26 19.93
N ALA A 48 -8.16 50.19 19.18
CA ALA A 48 -6.94 50.04 18.38
C ALA A 48 -7.26 50.26 16.90
N GLN A 49 -6.54 51.22 16.31
CA GLN A 49 -6.51 51.49 14.88
C GLN A 49 -6.09 50.24 14.11
N ALA A 50 -6.70 50.03 12.93
CA ALA A 50 -6.34 48.97 12.01
C ALA A 50 -4.83 49.01 11.68
N PRO A 51 -4.09 47.89 11.76
CA PRO A 51 -2.72 47.87 11.29
C PRO A 51 -2.71 47.96 9.76
N ARG A 52 -1.84 48.85 9.27
CA ARG A 52 -1.48 48.95 7.86
C ARG A 52 -0.94 47.60 7.38
N ALA A 53 -1.29 47.25 6.15
CA ALA A 53 -0.71 46.13 5.42
C ALA A 53 0.82 46.22 5.46
N GLU A 54 1.44 45.35 6.26
CA GLU A 54 2.84 45.00 6.10
C GLU A 54 2.94 44.18 4.81
N THR A 55 3.78 44.66 3.92
CA THR A 55 4.22 43.98 2.71
C THR A 55 4.65 42.56 3.05
N ALA A 56 4.11 41.59 2.31
CA ALA A 56 4.56 40.21 2.30
C ALA A 56 6.10 40.20 2.23
N GLY A 57 6.74 39.72 3.30
CA GLY A 57 8.15 39.40 3.26
C GLY A 57 8.34 38.26 2.27
N ASP A 58 9.36 38.38 1.42
CA ASP A 58 9.82 37.28 0.55
C ASP A 58 9.92 36.00 1.38
N GLU A 59 9.15 34.98 0.98
CA GLU A 59 9.43 33.62 1.45
C GLU A 59 10.88 33.27 1.06
N PRO A 60 11.66 32.64 1.95
CA PRO A 60 13.01 32.22 1.60
C PRO A 60 12.93 31.38 0.34
N ALA A 61 13.73 31.74 -0.67
CA ALA A 61 13.77 31.02 -1.94
C ALA A 61 13.92 29.53 -1.66
N GLN A 62 12.90 28.74 -2.04
CA GLN A 62 12.97 27.29 -1.99
C GLN A 62 14.11 26.86 -2.92
N THR A 63 15.17 26.28 -2.36
CA THR A 63 16.30 25.77 -3.13
C THR A 63 16.19 24.25 -3.24
N ALA A 64 16.37 23.72 -4.46
CA ALA A 64 16.48 22.29 -4.70
C ALA A 64 17.50 21.64 -3.75
N VAL A 65 17.19 20.44 -3.28
CA VAL A 65 18.17 19.61 -2.55
C VAL A 65 18.61 18.51 -3.50
N SER A 66 19.86 18.58 -3.96
CA SER A 66 20.42 17.61 -4.91
C SER A 66 20.32 16.17 -4.38
N VAL A 67 19.97 15.26 -5.28
CA VAL A 67 19.83 13.83 -5.07
C VAL A 67 20.73 13.11 -6.07
N GLU A 68 21.61 12.27 -5.55
CA GLU A 68 22.62 11.55 -6.35
C GLU A 68 22.53 10.06 -6.06
N ILE A 69 22.79 9.22 -7.06
CA ILE A 69 23.01 7.80 -6.86
C ILE A 69 24.48 7.51 -7.10
N VAL A 70 25.14 6.97 -6.08
CA VAL A 70 26.57 6.64 -6.13
C VAL A 70 26.76 5.13 -6.02
N GLU A 71 27.61 4.60 -6.89
CA GLU A 71 28.12 3.23 -6.80
C GLU A 71 29.23 3.19 -5.74
N GLN A 72 29.11 2.26 -4.80
CA GLN A 72 30.05 2.04 -3.71
C GLN A 72 31.15 1.08 -4.17
N SER A 73 32.25 1.02 -3.42
CA SER A 73 33.43 0.21 -3.78
C SER A 73 33.19 -1.31 -3.79
N ASP A 74 32.12 -1.77 -3.15
CA ASP A 74 31.68 -3.17 -3.08
C ASP A 74 30.69 -3.56 -4.19
N GLY A 75 30.20 -2.59 -4.98
CA GLY A 75 29.17 -2.80 -6.00
C GLY A 75 27.77 -2.36 -5.56
N ASP A 76 27.60 -1.91 -4.31
CA ASP A 76 26.32 -1.40 -3.79
C ASP A 76 25.97 -0.04 -4.40
N PHE A 77 24.68 0.27 -4.43
CA PHE A 77 24.21 1.62 -4.74
C PHE A 77 23.72 2.33 -3.49
N GLN A 78 24.16 3.57 -3.31
CA GLN A 78 23.67 4.45 -2.25
C GLN A 78 23.05 5.71 -2.86
N LEU A 79 21.85 6.02 -2.41
CA LEU A 79 21.21 7.29 -2.71
C LEU A 79 21.68 8.33 -1.68
N LEU A 80 22.12 9.48 -2.15
CA LEU A 80 22.51 10.64 -1.35
C LEU A 80 21.50 11.75 -1.56
N ARG A 81 21.13 12.46 -0.49
CA ARG A 81 20.30 13.68 -0.56
C ARG A 81 21.00 14.80 0.18
N GLY A 82 21.39 15.86 -0.54
CA GLY A 82 22.21 16.94 0.00
C GLY A 82 23.58 16.46 0.50
N GLY A 83 24.12 15.40 -0.12
CA GLY A 83 25.39 14.76 0.26
C GLY A 83 25.29 13.74 1.41
N GLU A 84 24.11 13.56 2.01
CA GLU A 84 23.91 12.63 3.12
C GLU A 84 23.23 11.32 2.66
N PRO A 85 23.61 10.14 3.20
CA PRO A 85 22.96 8.88 2.89
C PRO A 85 21.44 8.91 3.11
N TYR A 86 20.69 8.47 2.11
CA TYR A 86 19.24 8.46 2.10
C TYR A 86 18.73 7.08 1.67
N TYR A 87 17.94 6.43 2.52
CA TYR A 87 17.25 5.19 2.18
C TYR A 87 15.75 5.43 2.20
N VAL A 88 15.04 5.08 1.13
CA VAL A 88 13.63 5.40 1.00
C VAL A 88 12.78 4.48 1.89
N LYS A 89 12.15 5.09 2.91
CA LYS A 89 11.14 4.51 3.80
C LYS A 89 9.80 5.14 3.47
N GLY A 90 9.31 4.83 2.28
CA GLY A 90 8.20 5.56 1.66
C GLY A 90 6.85 4.86 1.78
N ALA A 91 5.81 5.61 1.42
CA ALA A 91 4.45 5.08 1.24
C ALA A 91 3.76 5.68 0.01
N LYS A 92 2.96 4.86 -0.69
CA LYS A 92 2.02 5.33 -1.72
C LYS A 92 0.64 5.55 -1.08
N GLY A 93 -0.05 6.60 -1.52
CA GLY A 93 -1.41 6.93 -1.05
C GLY A 93 -1.46 7.47 0.38
N ALA A 94 -0.38 8.10 0.86
CA ALA A 94 -0.31 8.54 2.25
C ALA A 94 -1.07 9.84 2.56
N GLY A 95 -1.72 10.48 1.57
CA GLY A 95 -2.34 11.80 1.72
C GLY A 95 -3.28 11.95 2.92
N PRO A 96 -4.20 11.01 3.19
CA PRO A 96 -5.09 11.08 4.37
C PRO A 96 -4.37 10.88 5.73
N HIS A 97 -3.17 10.29 5.73
CA HIS A 97 -2.44 9.88 6.94
C HIS A 97 -0.97 10.30 6.92
N LEU A 98 -0.67 11.43 6.30
CA LEU A 98 0.71 11.92 6.08
C LEU A 98 1.44 12.21 7.40
N ASP A 99 0.73 12.77 8.40
CA ASP A 99 1.28 12.99 9.75
C ASP A 99 1.68 11.68 10.43
N ARG A 100 0.90 10.60 10.20
CA ARG A 100 1.21 9.28 10.77
C ARG A 100 2.39 8.64 10.05
N LEU A 101 2.51 8.82 8.73
CA LEU A 101 3.68 8.36 7.99
C LEU A 101 4.97 8.95 8.58
N ALA A 102 5.04 10.28 8.72
CA ALA A 102 6.21 10.96 9.29
C ALA A 102 6.47 10.52 10.73
N ARG A 103 5.43 10.48 11.58
CA ARG A 103 5.53 10.06 12.98
C ARG A 103 6.04 8.62 13.14
N TYR A 104 5.65 7.73 12.24
CA TYR A 104 6.01 6.31 12.31
C TYR A 104 7.36 5.98 11.64
N GLY A 105 8.15 7.01 11.28
CA GLY A 105 9.49 6.84 10.76
C GLY A 105 9.59 6.70 9.24
N GLY A 106 8.48 6.89 8.52
CA GLY A 106 8.51 7.08 7.08
C GLY A 106 9.13 8.42 6.71
N ASN A 107 9.81 8.48 5.57
CA ASN A 107 10.53 9.68 5.11
C ASN A 107 10.17 10.13 3.70
N SER A 108 9.34 9.38 2.96
CA SER A 108 8.98 9.72 1.57
C SER A 108 7.55 9.36 1.20
N VAL A 109 6.96 10.08 0.25
CA VAL A 109 5.65 9.76 -0.34
C VAL A 109 5.76 9.65 -1.86
N ARG A 110 5.03 8.71 -2.46
CA ARG A 110 4.86 8.62 -3.91
C ARG A 110 3.49 9.16 -4.30
N THR A 111 3.44 10.15 -5.19
CA THR A 111 2.21 10.87 -5.54
C THR A 111 2.31 11.59 -6.88
N SER A 112 1.16 11.86 -7.51
CA SER A 112 1.02 12.80 -8.64
C SER A 112 0.43 14.16 -8.22
N ASP A 113 0.00 14.30 -6.97
CA ASP A 113 -0.60 15.53 -6.44
C ASP A 113 0.48 16.58 -6.12
N PRO A 114 0.51 17.72 -6.82
CA PRO A 114 1.50 18.76 -6.56
C PRO A 114 1.35 19.43 -5.20
N GLU A 115 0.14 19.48 -4.63
CA GLU A 115 -0.09 20.04 -3.29
C GLU A 115 0.62 19.20 -2.20
N MET A 116 0.94 17.95 -2.53
CA MET A 116 1.69 17.08 -1.64
C MET A 116 3.14 17.52 -1.45
N LEU A 117 3.71 18.32 -2.36
CA LEU A 117 5.09 18.80 -2.24
C LEU A 117 5.28 19.64 -0.98
N ASP A 118 4.48 20.70 -0.81
CA ASP A 118 4.52 21.55 0.38
C ASP A 118 4.15 20.75 1.64
N ARG A 119 3.07 19.96 1.58
CA ARG A 119 2.60 19.16 2.71
C ARG A 119 3.64 18.14 3.19
N ALA A 120 4.37 17.53 2.27
CA ALA A 120 5.47 16.62 2.56
C ALA A 120 6.64 17.39 3.18
N HIS A 121 7.01 18.53 2.58
CA HIS A 121 8.11 19.35 3.06
C HIS A 121 7.93 19.83 4.50
N GLU A 122 6.74 20.32 4.84
CA GLU A 122 6.37 20.73 6.21
C GLU A 122 6.59 19.63 7.26
N ARG A 123 6.58 18.36 6.84
CA ARG A 123 6.74 17.18 7.70
C ARG A 123 8.12 16.54 7.58
N GLY A 124 9.05 17.17 6.85
CA GLY A 124 10.38 16.63 6.58
C GLY A 124 10.36 15.40 5.67
N LEU A 125 9.31 15.23 4.87
CA LEU A 125 9.18 14.13 3.91
C LEU A 125 9.65 14.56 2.52
N THR A 126 10.13 13.59 1.74
CA THR A 126 10.43 13.75 0.32
C THR A 126 9.33 13.19 -0.57
N VAL A 127 9.39 13.45 -1.87
CA VAL A 127 8.37 13.09 -2.85
C VAL A 127 9.01 12.43 -4.07
N GLN A 128 8.63 11.18 -4.32
CA GLN A 128 8.71 10.62 -5.69
C GLN A 128 7.49 11.12 -6.45
N PHE A 129 7.75 11.99 -7.43
CA PHE A 129 6.71 12.76 -8.08
C PHE A 129 6.37 12.17 -9.44
N HIS A 130 5.15 11.64 -9.55
CA HIS A 130 4.62 10.99 -10.74
C HIS A 130 4.21 12.03 -11.78
N LEU A 131 4.92 12.03 -12.90
CA LEU A 131 4.68 12.86 -14.06
C LEU A 131 3.65 12.18 -14.99
N PRO A 132 2.77 12.97 -15.65
CA PRO A 132 1.65 12.46 -16.45
C PRO A 132 2.11 11.87 -17.79
N VAL A 133 2.83 10.75 -17.76
CA VAL A 133 3.16 9.96 -18.95
C VAL A 133 2.06 8.91 -19.11
N THR A 134 1.26 9.06 -20.17
CA THR A 134 0.03 8.27 -20.41
C THR A 134 0.37 6.93 -21.05
N ALA A 135 -0.14 5.83 -20.48
CA ALA A 135 0.07 4.50 -21.05
C ALA A 135 -0.78 4.30 -22.32
N GLN A 136 -0.37 3.36 -23.19
CA GLN A 136 -1.17 3.01 -24.38
C GLN A 136 -2.58 2.52 -24.01
N ARG A 137 -2.71 1.76 -22.92
CA ARG A 137 -4.01 1.30 -22.40
C ARG A 137 -4.97 2.45 -22.05
N ASP A 138 -4.44 3.64 -21.82
CA ASP A 138 -5.19 4.84 -21.45
C ASP A 138 -5.39 5.78 -22.66
N GLY A 139 -5.09 5.30 -23.88
CA GLY A 139 -5.38 5.99 -25.14
C GLY A 139 -4.19 6.63 -25.86
N MET A 140 -2.97 6.52 -25.32
CA MET A 140 -1.78 7.11 -25.92
C MET A 140 -1.27 6.31 -27.13
N ASP A 141 -1.14 6.95 -28.30
CA ASP A 141 -0.44 6.38 -29.45
C ASP A 141 0.99 6.92 -29.56
N TYR A 142 1.97 6.11 -29.14
CA TYR A 142 3.39 6.46 -29.26
C TYR A 142 3.94 6.40 -30.71
N SER A 143 3.10 6.06 -31.69
CA SER A 143 3.42 6.24 -33.12
C SER A 143 3.04 7.61 -33.67
N ASP A 144 2.22 8.38 -32.94
CA ASP A 144 1.88 9.74 -33.29
C ASP A 144 2.94 10.72 -32.72
N PRO A 145 3.78 11.33 -33.58
CA PRO A 145 4.81 12.26 -33.13
C PRO A 145 4.25 13.56 -32.54
N GLU A 146 3.03 13.98 -32.92
CA GLU A 146 2.40 15.18 -32.36
C GLU A 146 1.95 14.92 -30.93
N ALA A 147 1.23 13.82 -30.69
CA ALA A 147 0.83 13.41 -29.34
C ALA A 147 2.05 13.23 -28.40
N VAL A 148 3.12 12.58 -28.88
CA VAL A 148 4.36 12.41 -28.09
C VAL A 148 5.02 13.76 -27.76
N ARG A 149 5.01 14.72 -28.70
CA ARG A 149 5.55 16.07 -28.47
C ARG A 149 4.72 16.83 -27.44
N GLU A 150 3.39 16.78 -27.53
CA GLU A 150 2.49 17.48 -26.59
C GLU A 150 2.65 16.97 -25.16
N GLN A 151 2.67 15.64 -24.98
CA GLN A 151 2.94 15.04 -23.67
C GLN A 151 4.32 15.44 -23.14
N LYS A 152 5.35 15.50 -24.00
CA LYS A 152 6.68 15.95 -23.60
C LYS A 152 6.66 17.40 -23.09
N GLU A 153 5.95 18.29 -23.76
CA GLU A 153 5.83 19.69 -23.35
C GLU A 153 5.10 19.84 -22.01
N GLU A 154 4.02 19.07 -21.80
CA GLU A 154 3.28 19.06 -20.53
C GLU A 154 4.15 18.58 -19.36
N VAL A 155 4.86 17.46 -19.55
CA VAL A 155 5.76 16.91 -18.53
C VAL A 155 6.88 17.90 -18.18
N LEU A 156 7.52 18.51 -19.17
CA LEU A 156 8.59 19.48 -18.92
C LEU A 156 8.06 20.76 -18.25
N ALA A 157 6.83 21.17 -18.53
CA ALA A 157 6.21 22.29 -17.82
C ALA A 157 6.08 22.01 -16.31
N MET A 158 5.72 20.79 -15.93
CA MET A 158 5.68 20.36 -14.52
C MET A 158 7.08 20.35 -13.89
N VAL A 159 8.08 19.83 -14.60
CA VAL A 159 9.46 19.80 -14.12
C VAL A 159 10.00 21.20 -13.87
N ARG A 160 9.87 22.12 -14.85
CA ARG A 160 10.29 23.53 -14.68
C ARG A 160 9.62 24.20 -13.49
N LYS A 161 8.37 23.85 -13.21
CA LYS A 161 7.59 24.45 -12.12
C LYS A 161 8.07 23.96 -10.74
N TYR A 162 8.44 22.69 -10.60
CA TYR A 162 8.67 22.08 -9.29
C TYR A 162 10.10 21.60 -9.02
N LYS A 163 11.03 21.67 -10.00
CA LYS A 163 12.42 21.23 -9.82
C LYS A 163 13.18 21.91 -8.68
N ASP A 164 12.80 23.12 -8.30
CA ASP A 164 13.46 23.85 -7.20
C ASP A 164 12.81 23.56 -5.84
N HIS A 165 11.74 22.75 -5.81
CA HIS A 165 11.03 22.42 -4.58
C HIS A 165 11.83 21.41 -3.73
N PRO A 166 12.15 21.71 -2.46
CA PRO A 166 13.07 20.92 -1.64
C PRO A 166 12.60 19.49 -1.33
N ALA A 167 11.30 19.21 -1.44
CA ALA A 167 10.77 17.87 -1.22
C ALA A 167 10.96 16.92 -2.40
N VAL A 168 11.27 17.37 -3.63
CA VAL A 168 11.44 16.46 -4.77
C VAL A 168 12.58 15.48 -4.49
N LEU A 169 12.35 14.19 -4.72
CA LEU A 169 13.34 13.11 -4.62
C LEU A 169 13.63 12.49 -5.99
N PHE A 170 12.57 12.12 -6.70
CA PHE A 170 12.62 11.46 -7.99
C PHE A 170 11.55 12.02 -8.92
N TRP A 171 11.88 12.09 -10.21
CA TRP A 171 10.91 12.23 -11.28
C TRP A 171 10.50 10.85 -11.78
N GLU A 172 9.22 10.50 -11.64
CA GLU A 172 8.68 9.24 -12.13
C GLU A 172 7.94 9.45 -13.45
N LEU A 173 8.47 8.88 -14.53
CA LEU A 173 7.90 8.88 -15.86
C LEU A 173 6.91 7.73 -16.04
N GLY A 174 5.67 7.94 -15.58
CA GLY A 174 4.56 7.01 -15.78
C GLY A 174 4.64 5.73 -14.94
N ASN A 175 3.55 4.95 -14.99
CA ASN A 175 3.40 3.71 -14.23
C ASN A 175 3.00 2.54 -15.13
N GLU A 176 3.86 1.52 -15.20
CA GLU A 176 3.63 0.28 -15.95
C GLU A 176 3.18 0.58 -17.38
N LEU A 177 3.89 1.48 -18.07
CA LEU A 177 3.49 2.00 -19.39
C LEU A 177 3.36 0.92 -20.47
N ASP A 178 4.02 -0.22 -20.26
CA ASP A 178 4.02 -1.42 -21.07
C ASP A 178 2.96 -2.45 -20.67
N HIS A 179 2.13 -2.18 -19.66
CA HIS A 179 1.00 -3.03 -19.32
C HIS A 179 -0.18 -2.75 -20.25
N VAL A 180 -0.47 -3.73 -21.11
CA VAL A 180 -1.67 -3.80 -21.95
C VAL A 180 -2.57 -4.90 -21.35
N PRO A 181 -3.72 -4.56 -20.74
CA PRO A 181 -4.61 -5.55 -20.17
C PRO A 181 -5.25 -6.41 -21.27
N ASP A 182 -5.45 -7.69 -20.98
CA ASP A 182 -6.31 -8.55 -21.80
C ASP A 182 -7.76 -8.12 -21.56
N THR A 183 -8.36 -7.45 -22.55
CA THR A 183 -9.72 -6.93 -22.46
C THR A 183 -10.77 -8.02 -22.66
N GLY A 184 -10.38 -9.22 -23.12
CA GLY A 184 -11.32 -10.27 -23.54
C GLY A 184 -12.23 -9.87 -24.70
N ASP A 185 -12.04 -8.67 -25.26
CA ASP A 185 -12.80 -8.11 -26.36
C ASP A 185 -12.06 -8.39 -27.67
N PRO A 186 -12.62 -9.25 -28.55
CA PRO A 186 -11.98 -9.60 -29.82
C PRO A 186 -11.86 -8.41 -30.79
N ASP A 187 -12.57 -7.30 -30.54
CA ASP A 187 -12.58 -6.11 -31.38
C ASP A 187 -11.65 -4.98 -30.87
N ALA A 188 -10.97 -5.17 -29.73
CA ALA A 188 -10.21 -4.12 -29.03
C ALA A 188 -8.91 -3.62 -29.72
N GLY A 189 -8.61 -4.01 -30.96
CA GLY A 189 -7.39 -3.59 -31.66
C GLY A 189 -6.11 -4.25 -31.10
N GLU A 190 -4.92 -3.79 -31.54
CA GLU A 190 -3.64 -4.42 -31.17
C GLU A 190 -3.43 -4.52 -29.65
N THR A 191 -3.41 -5.75 -29.14
CA THR A 191 -3.08 -6.11 -27.74
C THR A 191 -1.56 -6.11 -27.47
N THR A 192 -0.76 -5.68 -28.43
CA THR A 192 0.70 -5.65 -28.35
C THR A 192 1.21 -4.30 -27.91
N VAL A 193 2.17 -4.31 -26.99
CA VAL A 193 2.82 -3.10 -26.48
C VAL A 193 3.49 -2.31 -27.61
N ASN A 194 3.17 -1.03 -27.73
CA ASN A 194 3.91 -0.09 -28.57
C ASN A 194 5.21 0.30 -27.88
N TRP A 195 6.29 -0.43 -28.18
CA TRP A 195 7.62 -0.23 -27.58
C TRP A 195 8.27 1.15 -27.85
N LYS A 196 7.68 2.01 -28.68
CA LYS A 196 8.11 3.42 -28.80
C LYS A 196 7.86 4.21 -27.52
N VAL A 197 7.03 3.70 -26.62
CA VAL A 197 6.88 4.26 -25.27
C VAL A 197 8.21 4.46 -24.55
N TYR A 198 9.13 3.49 -24.66
CA TYR A 198 10.45 3.62 -24.04
C TYR A 198 11.38 4.58 -24.78
N ASP A 199 11.19 4.79 -26.09
CA ASP A 199 11.91 5.85 -26.80
C ASP A 199 11.45 7.23 -26.29
N ALA A 200 10.14 7.41 -26.07
CA ALA A 200 9.60 8.64 -25.50
C ALA A 200 10.04 8.87 -24.04
N VAL A 201 10.06 7.82 -23.21
CA VAL A 201 10.61 7.87 -21.84
C VAL A 201 12.08 8.31 -21.85
N ASN A 202 12.89 7.80 -22.77
CA ASN A 202 14.29 8.21 -22.90
C ASN A 202 14.46 9.68 -23.26
N GLU A 203 13.69 10.17 -24.22
CA GLU A 203 13.73 11.56 -24.67
C GLU A 203 13.17 12.54 -23.64
N LEU A 204 12.31 12.06 -22.73
CA LEU A 204 11.90 12.78 -21.53
C LEU A 204 13.02 12.81 -20.49
N ALA A 205 13.62 11.66 -20.15
CA ALA A 205 14.69 11.58 -19.17
C ALA A 205 15.87 12.51 -19.51
N LYS A 206 16.34 12.50 -20.77
CA LYS A 206 17.38 13.43 -21.24
C LYS A 206 17.00 14.89 -21.06
N ALA A 207 15.78 15.26 -21.44
CA ALA A 207 15.31 16.64 -21.36
C ALA A 207 15.14 17.08 -19.89
N ILE A 208 14.73 16.17 -19.01
CA ILE A 208 14.67 16.44 -17.57
C ILE A 208 16.07 16.66 -17.02
N HIS A 209 17.06 15.82 -17.35
CA HIS A 209 18.45 16.02 -16.92
C HIS A 209 19.06 17.35 -17.39
N GLU A 210 18.67 17.85 -18.57
CA GLU A 210 19.09 19.17 -19.06
C GLU A 210 18.48 20.33 -18.24
N GLU A 211 17.24 20.18 -17.78
CA GLU A 211 16.50 21.24 -17.09
C GLU A 211 16.63 21.18 -15.56
N ASP A 212 16.81 19.98 -15.02
CA ASP A 212 16.93 19.66 -13.61
C ASP A 212 18.07 18.66 -13.39
N PRO A 213 19.30 19.15 -13.14
CA PRO A 213 20.44 18.30 -12.85
C PRO A 213 20.44 17.77 -11.40
N ASN A 214 19.44 18.11 -10.58
CA ASN A 214 19.43 17.81 -9.15
C ASN A 214 18.70 16.51 -8.81
N HIS A 215 17.81 15.99 -9.67
CA HIS A 215 16.92 14.88 -9.29
C HIS A 215 16.96 13.72 -10.29
N PRO A 216 17.14 12.47 -9.82
CA PRO A 216 17.09 11.29 -10.67
C PRO A 216 15.72 11.04 -11.30
N VAL A 217 15.73 10.39 -12.45
CA VAL A 217 14.58 10.06 -13.28
C VAL A 217 14.43 8.54 -13.38
N LEU A 218 13.21 8.05 -13.13
CA LEU A 218 12.84 6.64 -13.23
C LEU A 218 11.54 6.43 -14.02
N THR A 219 11.31 5.21 -14.48
CA THR A 219 9.98 4.74 -14.88
C THR A 219 9.64 3.48 -14.07
N VAL A 220 8.35 3.18 -13.91
CA VAL A 220 7.89 2.05 -13.09
C VAL A 220 7.50 0.87 -13.96
N LEU A 221 8.01 -0.30 -13.59
CA LEU A 221 7.66 -1.60 -14.15
C LEU A 221 6.82 -2.40 -13.15
N GLY A 222 5.92 -3.25 -13.66
CA GLY A 222 5.34 -4.35 -12.88
C GLY A 222 6.31 -5.52 -12.79
N THR A 223 5.81 -6.75 -12.67
CA THR A 223 6.64 -7.96 -12.80
C THR A 223 7.42 -7.92 -14.12
N GLY A 224 8.75 -7.98 -14.03
CA GLY A 224 9.60 -7.92 -15.21
C GLY A 224 9.62 -9.21 -16.00
N THR A 225 9.81 -9.07 -17.30
CA THR A 225 10.15 -10.18 -18.20
C THR A 225 11.47 -9.86 -18.90
N PRO A 226 12.20 -10.87 -19.43
CA PRO A 226 13.44 -10.60 -20.15
C PRO A 226 13.23 -9.64 -21.33
N GLU A 227 12.08 -9.72 -22.00
CA GLU A 227 11.73 -8.80 -23.07
C GLU A 227 11.53 -7.38 -22.54
N LYS A 228 10.68 -7.18 -21.53
CA LYS A 228 10.38 -5.84 -20.99
C LYS A 228 11.65 -5.12 -20.55
N LEU A 229 12.47 -5.79 -19.74
CA LEU A 229 13.68 -5.21 -19.21
C LEU A 229 14.73 -4.99 -20.31
N GLY A 230 14.91 -5.96 -21.23
CA GLY A 230 15.81 -5.80 -22.36
C GLY A 230 15.39 -4.69 -23.32
N ARG A 231 14.09 -4.45 -23.52
CA ARG A 231 13.57 -3.33 -24.31
C ARG A 231 13.84 -2.01 -23.62
N LEU A 232 13.55 -1.90 -22.31
CA LEU A 232 13.80 -0.70 -21.53
C LEU A 232 15.28 -0.33 -21.55
N GLN A 233 16.18 -1.28 -21.28
CA GLN A 233 17.62 -1.04 -21.29
C GLN A 233 18.12 -0.49 -22.63
N ARG A 234 17.63 -1.03 -23.75
CA ARG A 234 18.06 -0.59 -25.09
C ARG A 234 17.46 0.76 -25.50
N ARG A 235 16.24 1.07 -25.07
CA ARG A 235 15.45 2.21 -25.57
C ARG A 235 15.49 3.42 -24.64
N ALA A 236 15.61 3.19 -23.33
CA ALA A 236 15.67 4.20 -22.28
C ALA A 236 16.96 4.14 -21.44
N PRO A 237 18.16 4.21 -22.07
CA PRO A 237 19.41 4.24 -21.32
C PRO A 237 19.57 5.47 -20.43
N ALA A 238 18.87 6.58 -20.70
CA ALA A 238 18.96 7.81 -19.92
C ALA A 238 18.24 7.78 -18.55
N LEU A 239 17.58 6.67 -18.18
CA LEU A 239 17.04 6.52 -16.82
C LEU A 239 18.17 6.29 -15.80
N ASP A 240 18.05 6.88 -14.63
CA ASP A 240 19.03 6.70 -13.55
C ASP A 240 18.80 5.38 -12.79
N LEU A 241 17.53 5.00 -12.65
CA LEU A 241 17.06 3.81 -11.95
C LEU A 241 15.71 3.34 -12.50
N ILE A 242 15.23 2.19 -12.03
CA ILE A 242 13.85 1.74 -12.27
C ILE A 242 13.04 1.68 -10.98
N GLY A 243 11.75 1.94 -11.12
CA GLY A 243 10.76 1.58 -10.13
C GLY A 243 10.22 0.18 -10.39
N VAL A 244 10.01 -0.61 -9.33
CA VAL A 244 9.39 -1.94 -9.42
C VAL A 244 8.17 -2.01 -8.53
N ASN A 245 7.02 -2.34 -9.12
CA ASN A 245 5.82 -2.74 -8.41
C ASN A 245 5.85 -4.26 -8.22
N ALA A 246 5.87 -4.73 -6.98
CA ALA A 246 5.94 -6.16 -6.67
C ALA A 246 5.17 -6.52 -5.40
N TYR A 247 4.49 -7.67 -5.43
CA TYR A 247 3.55 -8.08 -4.39
C TYR A 247 3.96 -9.44 -3.81
N ALA A 248 3.25 -10.52 -4.13
CA ALA A 248 3.64 -11.87 -3.68
C ALA A 248 4.97 -12.35 -4.27
N ASP A 249 5.37 -11.77 -5.40
CA ASP A 249 6.58 -12.07 -6.16
C ASP A 249 7.79 -11.19 -5.78
N ILE A 250 7.67 -10.31 -4.79
CA ILE A 250 8.76 -9.39 -4.40
C ILE A 250 10.09 -10.09 -4.09
N GLY A 251 10.04 -11.31 -3.53
CA GLY A 251 11.24 -12.10 -3.23
C GLY A 251 11.97 -12.65 -4.45
N GLN A 252 11.39 -12.52 -5.65
CA GLN A 252 12.00 -12.95 -6.91
C GLN A 252 12.71 -11.81 -7.62
N VAL A 253 12.53 -10.55 -7.18
CA VAL A 253 12.96 -9.35 -7.91
C VAL A 253 14.45 -9.28 -8.16
N GLU A 254 15.24 -9.51 -7.12
CA GLU A 254 16.70 -9.58 -7.24
C GLU A 254 17.13 -10.63 -8.28
N ALA A 255 16.56 -11.84 -8.21
CA ALA A 255 16.94 -12.94 -9.09
C ALA A 255 16.63 -12.64 -10.57
N TRP A 256 15.47 -12.04 -10.89
CA TRP A 256 15.16 -11.73 -12.29
C TRP A 256 15.87 -10.47 -12.80
N LEU A 257 16.20 -9.51 -11.94
CA LEU A 257 17.08 -8.40 -12.33
C LEU A 257 18.47 -8.90 -12.71
N GLU A 258 19.05 -9.81 -11.91
CA GLU A 258 20.34 -10.46 -12.21
C GLU A 258 20.25 -11.28 -13.51
N GLU A 259 19.25 -12.16 -13.63
CA GLU A 259 19.06 -13.02 -14.82
C GLU A 259 18.91 -12.20 -16.11
N TYR A 260 18.24 -11.04 -16.04
CA TYR A 260 17.94 -10.20 -17.19
C TYR A 260 19.02 -9.12 -17.42
N GLY A 261 20.09 -9.14 -16.63
CA GLY A 261 21.27 -8.28 -16.78
C GLY A 261 21.02 -6.81 -16.43
N TRP A 262 20.22 -6.54 -15.40
CA TRP A 262 20.06 -5.18 -14.88
C TRP A 262 21.08 -4.91 -13.77
N GLU A 263 22.02 -4.02 -14.06
CA GLU A 263 23.16 -3.71 -13.19
C GLU A 263 23.01 -2.37 -12.44
N ARG A 264 21.88 -1.67 -12.64
CA ARG A 264 21.61 -0.34 -12.08
C ARG A 264 20.77 -0.40 -10.81
N PRO A 265 20.70 0.68 -10.01
CA PRO A 265 19.83 0.75 -8.85
C PRO A 265 18.35 0.59 -9.22
N TYR A 266 17.56 0.16 -8.23
CA TYR A 266 16.10 0.16 -8.31
C TYR A 266 15.46 0.56 -6.97
N VAL A 267 14.19 0.97 -7.03
CA VAL A 267 13.36 1.28 -5.86
C VAL A 267 12.03 0.53 -5.99
N PHE A 268 11.55 -0.06 -4.91
CA PHE A 268 10.20 -0.63 -4.92
C PHE A 268 9.18 0.49 -4.87
N THR A 269 8.48 0.76 -5.96
CA THR A 269 7.53 1.87 -6.07
C THR A 269 6.13 1.51 -5.60
N GLU A 270 5.83 0.21 -5.52
CA GLU A 270 4.69 -0.37 -4.82
C GLU A 270 5.08 -1.73 -4.30
N TRP A 271 4.78 -1.98 -3.02
CA TRP A 271 4.77 -3.32 -2.47
C TRP A 271 3.78 -3.42 -1.33
N GLY A 272 3.11 -4.56 -1.21
CA GLY A 272 1.92 -4.69 -0.37
C GLY A 272 1.69 -6.11 0.13
N PRO A 273 0.43 -6.48 0.45
CA PRO A 273 0.00 -7.87 0.59
C PRO A 273 -0.04 -8.56 -0.77
N SER A 274 -0.52 -9.80 -0.83
CA SER A 274 -0.67 -10.51 -2.11
C SER A 274 -1.76 -9.87 -2.97
N GLY A 275 -1.52 -9.72 -4.28
CA GLY A 275 -2.53 -9.26 -5.22
C GLY A 275 -3.68 -10.27 -5.37
N PHE A 276 -4.89 -9.82 -5.72
CA PHE A 276 -6.05 -10.72 -5.92
C PHE A 276 -5.85 -11.74 -7.04
N TRP A 277 -4.92 -11.50 -7.95
CA TRP A 277 -4.50 -12.43 -9.00
C TRP A 277 -3.42 -13.43 -8.53
N GLN A 278 -2.91 -13.31 -7.30
CA GLN A 278 -1.83 -14.12 -6.73
C GLN A 278 -2.28 -15.00 -5.55
N VAL A 279 -3.58 -15.00 -5.22
CA VAL A 279 -4.15 -15.78 -4.12
C VAL A 279 -5.04 -16.91 -4.65
N PRO A 280 -5.31 -17.96 -3.84
CA PRO A 280 -6.30 -18.97 -4.20
C PRO A 280 -7.66 -18.35 -4.51
N GLN A 281 -8.40 -18.97 -5.41
CA GLN A 281 -9.77 -18.61 -5.73
C GLN A 281 -10.72 -19.74 -5.31
N THR A 282 -11.95 -19.38 -4.97
CA THR A 282 -13.04 -20.35 -4.81
C THR A 282 -13.36 -21.01 -6.14
N ASP A 283 -14.09 -22.14 -6.11
CA ASP A 283 -14.55 -22.85 -7.31
C ASP A 283 -15.43 -21.98 -8.24
N TRP A 284 -16.01 -20.89 -7.72
CA TRP A 284 -16.79 -19.91 -8.49
C TRP A 284 -16.00 -18.62 -8.81
N GLY A 285 -14.66 -18.69 -8.76
CA GLY A 285 -13.76 -17.66 -9.27
C GLY A 285 -13.61 -16.43 -8.38
N ARG A 286 -13.82 -16.53 -7.05
CA ARG A 286 -13.63 -15.41 -6.12
C ARG A 286 -12.33 -15.55 -5.35
N ALA A 287 -11.49 -14.52 -5.42
CA ALA A 287 -10.21 -14.49 -4.74
C ALA A 287 -10.39 -14.55 -3.20
N VAL A 288 -9.59 -15.39 -2.54
CA VAL A 288 -9.60 -15.56 -1.10
C VAL A 288 -8.65 -14.54 -0.48
N GLU A 289 -9.21 -13.60 0.29
CA GLU A 289 -8.45 -12.51 0.88
C GLU A 289 -7.75 -12.95 2.17
N GLU A 290 -6.51 -12.51 2.33
CA GLU A 290 -5.72 -12.72 3.55
C GLU A 290 -6.31 -11.89 4.72
N THR A 291 -6.21 -12.40 5.95
CA THR A 291 -6.55 -11.61 7.13
C THR A 291 -5.55 -10.46 7.32
N THR A 292 -5.92 -9.40 8.03
CA THR A 292 -4.96 -8.31 8.35
C THR A 292 -3.71 -8.81 9.07
N THR A 293 -3.84 -9.86 9.87
CA THR A 293 -2.73 -10.55 10.54
C THR A 293 -1.78 -11.21 9.54
N THR A 294 -2.32 -11.96 8.58
CA THR A 294 -1.51 -12.59 7.53
C THR A 294 -0.82 -11.51 6.69
N LYS A 295 -1.54 -10.44 6.32
CA LYS A 295 -0.96 -9.29 5.62
C LYS A 295 0.18 -8.67 6.42
N ALA A 296 -0.01 -8.41 7.71
CA ALA A 296 1.04 -7.85 8.58
C ALA A 296 2.28 -8.74 8.67
N HIS A 297 2.09 -10.07 8.74
CA HIS A 297 3.21 -11.02 8.64
C HIS A 297 3.94 -10.88 7.30
N LEU A 298 3.21 -10.85 6.19
CA LEU A 298 3.80 -10.69 4.85
C LEU A 298 4.55 -9.37 4.69
N TYR A 299 4.02 -8.24 5.16
CA TYR A 299 4.74 -6.97 5.16
C TYR A 299 6.07 -7.08 5.91
N ARG A 300 6.06 -7.72 7.09
CA ARG A 300 7.26 -7.88 7.91
C ARG A 300 8.31 -8.73 7.21
N GLU A 301 7.91 -9.88 6.66
CA GLU A 301 8.82 -10.79 6.00
C GLU A 301 9.36 -10.17 4.71
N ARG A 302 8.50 -9.62 3.83
CA ARG A 302 8.90 -8.98 2.57
C ARG A 302 9.86 -7.81 2.78
N TYR A 303 9.61 -6.96 3.79
CA TYR A 303 10.53 -5.87 4.13
C TYR A 303 11.92 -6.38 4.54
N ARG A 304 11.95 -7.44 5.36
CA ARG A 304 13.20 -8.01 5.88
C ARG A 304 13.99 -8.78 4.83
N SER A 305 13.30 -9.58 4.00
CA SER A 305 13.96 -10.49 3.07
C SER A 305 14.30 -9.86 1.73
N SER A 306 13.56 -8.83 1.30
CA SER A 306 13.61 -8.36 -0.09
C SER A 306 13.90 -6.88 -0.24
N ILE A 307 13.66 -6.07 0.79
CA ILE A 307 13.86 -4.62 0.72
C ILE A 307 15.17 -4.22 1.40
N ARG A 308 15.36 -4.60 2.67
CA ARG A 308 16.55 -4.19 3.46
C ARG A 308 17.84 -4.99 3.15
N GLY A 309 17.85 -5.79 2.09
CA GLY A 309 18.90 -6.77 1.80
C GLY A 309 19.71 -6.47 0.54
N PRO A 310 19.07 -6.26 -0.63
CA PRO A 310 19.79 -6.19 -1.90
C PRO A 310 20.63 -4.92 -2.08
N GLU A 311 21.83 -5.12 -2.59
CA GLU A 311 22.86 -4.09 -2.87
C GLU A 311 22.37 -2.99 -3.83
N GLN A 312 21.48 -3.33 -4.76
CA GLN A 312 20.89 -2.42 -5.75
C GLN A 312 19.62 -1.68 -5.28
N CYS A 313 19.03 -2.05 -4.14
CA CYS A 313 17.74 -1.51 -3.71
C CYS A 313 17.93 -0.23 -2.87
N VAL A 314 17.51 0.92 -3.40
CA VAL A 314 17.63 2.22 -2.68
C VAL A 314 16.45 2.53 -1.74
N GLY A 315 15.52 1.58 -1.59
CA GLY A 315 14.39 1.65 -0.65
C GLY A 315 13.06 1.28 -1.28
N SER A 316 11.96 1.74 -0.66
CA SER A 316 10.63 1.29 -1.06
C SER A 316 9.48 2.23 -0.69
N TYR A 317 8.34 2.04 -1.36
CA TYR A 317 7.05 2.68 -1.08
C TYR A 317 5.98 1.63 -0.77
N VAL A 318 5.62 1.52 0.51
CA VAL A 318 4.58 0.58 0.95
C VAL A 318 3.21 0.97 0.40
N PHE A 319 2.43 -0.01 -0.03
CA PHE A 319 1.10 0.14 -0.63
C PHE A 319 0.07 -0.70 0.16
N LEU A 320 -1.08 -0.18 0.58
CA LEU A 320 -1.60 1.18 0.37
C LEU A 320 -1.81 1.90 1.72
N TRP A 321 -1.14 3.04 1.92
CA TRP A 321 -1.18 3.80 3.19
C TRP A 321 -2.45 4.65 3.37
N GLN A 322 -3.59 4.07 3.06
CA GLN A 322 -4.92 4.65 3.22
C GLN A 322 -5.96 3.54 3.17
N GLN A 323 -7.23 3.92 3.21
CA GLN A 323 -8.34 3.06 2.80
C GLN A 323 -8.56 3.21 1.29
N HIS A 324 -8.87 2.12 0.59
CA HIS A 324 -9.25 2.13 -0.83
C HIS A 324 -10.13 0.93 -1.14
N GLN A 325 -11.06 1.10 -2.08
CA GLN A 325 -11.85 0.00 -2.62
C GLN A 325 -11.13 -0.60 -3.82
N GLU A 326 -10.69 -1.85 -3.70
CA GLU A 326 -10.13 -2.62 -4.82
C GLU A 326 -10.38 -4.11 -4.60
N ARG A 327 -11.32 -4.70 -5.34
CA ARG A 327 -11.99 -5.98 -5.07
C ARG A 327 -12.82 -5.98 -3.79
N THR A 328 -12.19 -5.67 -2.66
CA THR A 328 -12.83 -5.44 -1.37
C THR A 328 -12.30 -4.13 -0.78
N HIS A 329 -13.04 -3.53 0.15
CA HIS A 329 -12.61 -2.31 0.86
C HIS A 329 -11.47 -2.57 1.85
N THR A 330 -11.04 -3.82 2.01
CA THR A 330 -10.00 -4.28 2.94
C THR A 330 -8.77 -4.84 2.24
N TRP A 331 -8.76 -4.96 0.90
CA TRP A 331 -7.74 -5.72 0.18
C TRP A 331 -6.32 -5.18 0.41
N PHE A 332 -6.06 -3.95 -0.04
CA PHE A 332 -4.73 -3.32 0.03
C PHE A 332 -4.61 -2.26 1.12
N GLY A 333 -5.73 -1.71 1.58
CA GLY A 333 -5.73 -0.59 2.53
C GLY A 333 -5.19 -0.97 3.90
N MET A 334 -4.22 -0.19 4.40
CA MET A 334 -3.67 -0.37 5.74
C MET A 334 -4.53 0.28 6.84
N PHE A 335 -5.49 1.12 6.44
CA PHE A 335 -6.44 1.83 7.30
C PHE A 335 -7.88 1.52 6.88
N ASP A 336 -8.83 1.58 7.82
CA ASP A 336 -10.25 1.54 7.48
C ASP A 336 -10.83 2.94 7.19
N ALA A 337 -12.12 3.01 6.88
CA ALA A 337 -12.79 4.25 6.46
C ALA A 337 -12.81 5.32 7.55
N GLU A 338 -12.70 4.92 8.82
CA GLU A 338 -12.62 5.79 9.99
C GLU A 338 -11.16 6.15 10.35
N GLY A 339 -10.18 5.68 9.56
CA GLY A 339 -8.76 5.93 9.78
C GLY A 339 -8.17 5.12 10.93
N ARG A 340 -8.77 3.99 11.32
CA ARG A 340 -8.16 3.05 12.28
C ARG A 340 -7.08 2.25 11.57
N ALA A 341 -5.97 1.97 12.26
CA ALA A 341 -4.80 1.32 11.68
C ALA A 341 -4.85 -0.20 11.84
N SER A 342 -4.43 -0.94 10.81
CA SER A 342 -4.23 -2.39 10.89
C SER A 342 -2.87 -2.75 11.51
N GLU A 343 -2.65 -4.03 11.84
CA GLU A 343 -1.36 -4.53 12.36
C GLU A 343 -0.19 -4.21 11.41
N ALA A 344 -0.44 -4.11 10.10
CA ALA A 344 0.58 -3.77 9.10
C ALA A 344 1.20 -2.38 9.33
N VAL A 345 0.43 -1.41 9.82
CA VAL A 345 0.95 -0.05 10.13
C VAL A 345 1.99 -0.13 11.25
N GLY A 346 1.70 -0.89 12.31
CA GLY A 346 2.64 -1.09 13.42
C GLY A 346 3.88 -1.90 13.02
N VAL A 347 3.73 -2.84 12.08
CA VAL A 347 4.87 -3.54 11.46
C VAL A 347 5.79 -2.56 10.74
N MET A 348 5.24 -1.62 9.97
CA MET A 348 6.05 -0.63 9.26
C MET A 348 6.72 0.35 10.23
N GLN A 349 6.02 0.80 11.28
CA GLN A 349 6.64 1.61 12.34
C GLN A 349 7.88 0.91 12.92
N HIS A 350 7.75 -0.36 13.30
CA HIS A 350 8.86 -1.14 13.82
C HIS A 350 9.96 -1.36 12.78
N ALA A 351 9.61 -1.60 11.52
CA ALA A 351 10.58 -1.78 10.44
C ALA A 351 11.43 -0.53 10.19
N TRP A 352 10.82 0.66 10.33
CA TRP A 352 11.48 1.94 10.05
C TRP A 352 12.22 2.55 11.24
N THR A 353 11.70 2.37 12.46
CA THR A 353 12.24 2.97 13.69
C THR A 353 13.02 1.99 14.56
N GLY A 354 12.75 0.68 14.43
CA GLY A 354 13.25 -0.35 15.34
C GLY A 354 12.36 -0.57 16.58
N GLU A 355 11.31 0.23 16.76
CA GLU A 355 10.44 0.20 17.94
C GLU A 355 9.00 -0.15 17.56
N TRP A 356 8.37 -1.03 18.35
CA TRP A 356 6.94 -1.30 18.19
C TRP A 356 6.12 -0.11 18.70
N PRO A 357 4.90 0.11 18.17
CA PRO A 357 3.96 1.05 18.78
C PRO A 357 3.65 0.61 20.23
N ASP A 358 3.40 1.59 21.10
CA ASP A 358 3.02 1.34 22.50
C ASP A 358 1.75 0.48 22.63
N ASN A 359 0.81 0.68 21.70
CA ASN A 359 -0.42 -0.11 21.58
C ASN A 359 -0.45 -0.78 20.21
N ARG A 360 -0.58 -2.10 20.18
CA ARG A 360 -0.57 -2.90 18.94
C ARG A 360 -1.98 -3.32 18.56
N ALA A 361 -2.25 -3.25 17.26
CA ALA A 361 -3.52 -3.65 16.69
C ALA A 361 -3.91 -5.10 17.06
N PRO A 362 -5.22 -5.42 17.11
CA PRO A 362 -5.71 -6.76 17.33
C PRO A 362 -5.12 -7.78 16.35
N HIS A 363 -4.82 -8.96 16.84
CA HIS A 363 -4.32 -10.08 16.06
C HIS A 363 -5.46 -11.05 15.75
N LEU A 364 -6.01 -10.98 14.55
CA LEU A 364 -7.11 -11.85 14.06
C LEU A 364 -6.54 -13.07 13.34
N ASN A 365 -6.57 -14.23 14.00
CA ASN A 365 -6.02 -15.49 13.50
C ASN A 365 -6.88 -16.08 12.37
N THR A 366 -8.18 -16.28 12.63
CA THR A 366 -9.06 -16.91 11.64
C THR A 366 -10.52 -16.50 11.78
N LEU A 367 -11.27 -16.64 10.69
CA LEU A 367 -12.73 -16.55 10.63
C LEU A 367 -13.29 -17.88 10.13
N ILE A 368 -14.26 -18.42 10.86
CA ILE A 368 -15.02 -19.61 10.49
C ILE A 368 -16.47 -19.21 10.28
N ALA A 369 -17.05 -19.54 9.12
CA ALA A 369 -18.46 -19.34 8.79
C ALA A 369 -19.05 -20.65 8.28
N GLY A 370 -20.24 -21.04 8.77
CA GLY A 370 -20.89 -22.30 8.36
C GLY A 370 -20.02 -23.55 8.57
N GLY A 371 -19.08 -23.50 9.52
CA GLY A 371 -18.13 -24.58 9.78
C GLY A 371 -16.90 -24.63 8.85
N ARG A 372 -16.69 -23.61 8.00
CA ARG A 372 -15.58 -23.55 7.03
C ARG A 372 -14.79 -22.25 7.15
N THR A 373 -13.52 -22.28 6.76
CA THR A 373 -12.71 -21.08 6.54
C THR A 373 -12.92 -20.56 5.12
N ALA A 374 -12.25 -19.46 4.76
CA ALA A 374 -12.31 -18.86 3.43
C ALA A 374 -11.82 -19.79 2.30
N TYR A 375 -11.09 -20.86 2.64
CA TYR A 375 -10.55 -21.86 1.71
C TYR A 375 -11.45 -23.08 1.53
N GLY A 376 -12.67 -23.06 2.08
CA GLY A 376 -13.53 -24.24 2.16
C GLY A 376 -14.66 -24.30 1.13
N ASP A 377 -14.73 -23.39 0.15
CA ASP A 377 -15.83 -23.28 -0.83
C ASP A 377 -17.22 -23.34 -0.18
N LEU A 378 -17.48 -22.39 0.72
CA LEU A 378 -18.71 -22.35 1.52
C LEU A 378 -19.94 -22.14 0.62
N ARG A 379 -20.85 -23.11 0.63
CA ARG A 379 -22.15 -23.08 -0.06
C ARG A 379 -23.28 -23.12 0.96
N LEU A 380 -24.20 -22.17 0.86
CA LEU A 380 -25.28 -21.95 1.82
C LEU A 380 -26.63 -21.99 1.11
N LYS A 381 -27.67 -22.43 1.83
CA LYS A 381 -29.04 -22.39 1.32
C LYS A 381 -29.66 -21.00 1.55
N PRO A 382 -30.47 -20.50 0.62
CA PRO A 382 -31.17 -19.23 0.77
C PRO A 382 -31.96 -19.12 2.07
N GLY A 383 -31.80 -18.00 2.78
CA GLY A 383 -32.57 -17.67 3.99
C GLY A 383 -32.26 -18.51 5.24
N GLU A 384 -31.36 -19.50 5.16
CA GLU A 384 -30.97 -20.30 6.33
C GLU A 384 -29.95 -19.56 7.22
N ARG A 385 -29.94 -19.90 8.52
CA ARG A 385 -29.03 -19.31 9.51
C ARG A 385 -27.82 -20.20 9.75
N TYR A 386 -26.63 -19.60 9.73
CA TYR A 386 -25.36 -20.29 9.91
C TYR A 386 -24.52 -19.63 11.01
N PRO A 387 -23.75 -20.42 11.79
CA PRO A 387 -22.85 -19.87 12.79
C PRO A 387 -21.63 -19.22 12.13
N ALA A 388 -21.14 -18.12 12.69
CA ALA A 388 -19.84 -17.54 12.36
C ALA A 388 -19.05 -17.22 13.64
N SER A 389 -17.72 -17.29 13.56
CA SER A 389 -16.82 -17.02 14.70
C SER A 389 -15.48 -16.46 14.22
N ALA A 390 -15.11 -15.28 14.73
CA ALA A 390 -13.83 -14.65 14.49
C ALA A 390 -12.92 -14.86 15.70
N PHE A 391 -11.69 -15.30 15.50
CA PHE A 391 -10.76 -15.62 16.57
C PHE A 391 -9.66 -14.56 16.58
N ALA A 392 -9.69 -13.69 17.59
CA ALA A 392 -8.73 -12.61 17.73
C ALA A 392 -8.19 -12.53 19.16
N THR A 393 -6.99 -11.99 19.30
CA THR A 393 -6.33 -11.69 20.57
C THR A 393 -5.77 -10.28 20.52
N ASP A 394 -5.70 -9.64 21.68
CA ASP A 394 -5.01 -8.36 21.85
C ASP A 394 -3.72 -8.57 22.64
N ARG A 395 -2.62 -7.94 22.23
CA ARG A 395 -1.32 -8.13 22.89
C ARG A 395 -1.21 -7.31 24.17
N ASP A 396 -1.85 -6.15 24.20
CA ASP A 396 -1.77 -5.19 25.29
C ASP A 396 -2.88 -5.41 26.32
N GLY A 397 -3.81 -6.32 26.00
CA GLY A 397 -4.87 -6.78 26.89
C GLY A 397 -6.15 -5.96 26.75
N ASP A 398 -6.29 -5.23 25.65
CA ASP A 398 -7.46 -4.40 25.39
C ASP A 398 -8.74 -5.23 25.21
N ALA A 399 -9.87 -4.62 25.56
CA ALA A 399 -11.18 -5.21 25.36
C ALA A 399 -11.58 -5.16 23.88
N LEU A 400 -11.70 -6.34 23.25
CA LEU A 400 -12.03 -6.44 21.84
C LEU A 400 -13.54 -6.30 21.57
N ARG A 401 -13.89 -5.38 20.67
CA ARG A 401 -15.24 -5.24 20.10
C ARG A 401 -15.30 -5.85 18.71
N TYR A 402 -16.39 -6.54 18.39
CA TYR A 402 -16.62 -7.13 17.08
C TYR A 402 -17.67 -6.34 16.29
N ASP A 403 -17.58 -6.42 14.97
CA ASP A 403 -18.62 -5.97 14.04
C ASP A 403 -18.62 -6.89 12.81
N TRP A 404 -19.74 -6.96 12.10
CA TRP A 404 -20.00 -7.96 11.09
C TRP A 404 -20.87 -7.42 9.98
N GLU A 405 -20.58 -7.78 8.74
CA GLU A 405 -21.45 -7.47 7.61
C GLU A 405 -21.39 -8.58 6.55
N VAL A 406 -22.50 -8.74 5.82
CA VAL A 406 -22.54 -9.56 4.60
C VAL A 406 -22.66 -8.62 3.42
N LEU A 407 -21.72 -8.72 2.49
CA LEU A 407 -21.70 -7.94 1.25
C LEU A 407 -21.94 -8.89 0.06
N PRO A 408 -22.65 -8.45 -0.99
CA PRO A 408 -22.57 -9.14 -2.27
C PRO A 408 -21.15 -9.02 -2.84
N GLU A 409 -20.72 -10.01 -3.61
CA GLU A 409 -19.46 -9.90 -4.36
C GLU A 409 -19.54 -8.81 -5.42
N ASN A 410 -18.48 -8.03 -5.57
CA ASN A 410 -18.44 -7.01 -6.61
C ASN A 410 -18.43 -7.69 -8.00
N THR A 411 -19.05 -7.04 -8.98
CA THR A 411 -19.18 -7.54 -10.36
C THR A 411 -18.45 -6.68 -11.38
N ASN A 412 -18.06 -5.46 -11.01
CA ASN A 412 -17.28 -4.56 -11.85
C ASN A 412 -15.86 -4.39 -11.29
N PHE A 413 -14.86 -4.47 -12.14
CA PHE A 413 -13.46 -4.51 -11.74
C PHE A 413 -12.58 -3.69 -12.68
N GLY A 414 -12.40 -2.41 -12.36
CA GLY A 414 -11.48 -1.55 -13.10
C GLY A 414 -10.02 -1.85 -12.78
N TYR A 415 -9.12 -1.47 -13.69
CA TYR A 415 -7.67 -1.49 -13.42
C TYR A 415 -7.38 -0.62 -12.18
N GLY A 416 -6.63 -1.16 -11.20
CA GLY A 416 -6.34 -0.47 -9.93
C GLY A 416 -7.57 -0.10 -9.08
N GLY A 417 -8.71 -0.79 -9.27
CA GLY A 417 -9.97 -0.48 -8.58
C GLY A 417 -10.71 0.75 -9.12
N GLN A 418 -10.32 1.27 -10.30
CA GLN A 418 -10.98 2.44 -10.90
C GLN A 418 -12.49 2.20 -11.10
N GLY A 419 -13.31 3.07 -10.50
CA GLY A 419 -14.77 2.97 -10.55
C GLY A 419 -15.38 1.87 -9.68
N GLU A 420 -14.59 1.13 -8.90
CA GLU A 420 -15.12 0.19 -7.92
C GLU A 420 -15.67 0.93 -6.70
N THR A 421 -16.82 0.50 -6.18
CA THR A 421 -17.41 1.03 -4.95
C THR A 421 -17.75 -0.12 -4.00
N LYS A 422 -17.56 0.09 -2.69
CA LYS A 422 -18.00 -0.88 -1.69
C LYS A 422 -19.51 -1.11 -1.85
N PRO A 423 -19.97 -2.34 -2.09
CA PRO A 423 -21.41 -2.61 -2.20
C PRO A 423 -22.11 -2.39 -0.86
N PRO A 424 -23.41 -2.02 -0.86
CA PRO A 424 -24.17 -1.88 0.37
C PRO A 424 -24.31 -3.24 1.08
N PRO A 425 -24.28 -3.27 2.42
CA PRO A 425 -24.53 -4.50 3.17
C PRO A 425 -25.92 -5.07 2.90
N VAL A 426 -26.02 -6.40 2.85
CA VAL A 426 -27.30 -7.10 2.79
C VAL A 426 -28.04 -6.87 4.10
N SER A 427 -29.19 -6.21 4.01
CA SER A 427 -30.03 -5.90 5.18
C SER A 427 -30.47 -7.18 5.89
N ASP A 428 -30.49 -7.14 7.23
CA ASP A 428 -30.90 -8.24 8.12
C ASP A 428 -30.10 -9.56 8.01
N ALA A 429 -29.05 -9.61 7.18
CA ALA A 429 -28.16 -10.77 7.10
C ALA A 429 -27.37 -10.98 8.41
N VAL A 430 -27.08 -9.89 9.12
CA VAL A 430 -26.40 -9.87 10.42
C VAL A 430 -27.32 -9.21 11.46
N PRO A 431 -27.44 -9.76 12.69
CA PRO A 431 -28.21 -9.10 13.76
C PRO A 431 -27.67 -7.70 14.09
N ALA A 432 -28.55 -6.73 14.37
CA ALA A 432 -28.15 -5.35 14.66
C ALA A 432 -27.26 -5.21 15.92
N ASP A 433 -27.33 -6.17 16.84
CA ASP A 433 -26.54 -6.24 18.07
C ASP A 433 -25.36 -7.23 17.97
N ALA A 434 -24.97 -7.62 16.75
CA ALA A 434 -23.85 -8.51 16.47
C ALA A 434 -22.50 -7.86 16.82
N ASN A 435 -22.19 -7.77 18.11
CA ASN A 435 -20.97 -7.18 18.65
C ASN A 435 -20.06 -8.22 19.34
N GLN A 436 -20.36 -9.50 19.15
CA GLN A 436 -19.71 -10.62 19.82
C GLN A 436 -18.79 -11.38 18.87
N ARG A 437 -17.84 -12.10 19.48
CA ARG A 437 -16.92 -13.02 18.81
C ARG A 437 -17.63 -14.08 17.95
N ARG A 438 -18.81 -14.52 18.39
CA ARG A 438 -19.63 -15.54 17.72
C ARG A 438 -21.02 -14.99 17.45
N ILE A 439 -21.47 -15.16 16.22
CA ILE A 439 -22.81 -14.75 15.79
C ILE A 439 -23.49 -15.88 15.01
N ALA A 440 -24.77 -15.67 14.69
CA ALA A 440 -25.47 -16.46 13.68
C ALA A 440 -26.02 -15.51 12.62
N PHE A 441 -25.45 -15.57 11.42
CA PHE A 441 -25.85 -14.77 10.26
C PHE A 441 -26.85 -15.55 9.40
N THR A 442 -27.65 -14.82 8.63
CA THR A 442 -28.63 -15.37 7.69
C THR A 442 -28.05 -15.27 6.29
N ALA A 443 -28.02 -16.38 5.55
CA ALA A 443 -27.67 -16.36 4.15
C ALA A 443 -28.73 -15.56 3.37
N PRO A 444 -28.33 -14.64 2.46
CA PRO A 444 -29.27 -13.90 1.63
C PRO A 444 -30.25 -14.82 0.90
N SER A 445 -31.48 -14.35 0.67
CA SER A 445 -32.50 -15.15 -0.04
C SER A 445 -32.26 -15.20 -1.55
N GLU A 446 -31.52 -14.25 -2.11
CA GLU A 446 -31.18 -14.21 -3.53
C GLU A 446 -29.94 -15.07 -3.79
N PRO A 447 -30.01 -16.08 -4.69
CA PRO A 447 -28.84 -16.86 -5.09
C PRO A 447 -27.76 -15.97 -5.69
N GLY A 448 -26.50 -16.23 -5.32
CA GLY A 448 -25.38 -15.40 -5.74
C GLY A 448 -24.14 -15.56 -4.88
N ALA A 449 -23.08 -14.89 -5.27
CA ALA A 449 -21.83 -14.86 -4.53
C ALA A 449 -21.83 -13.69 -3.54
N TYR A 450 -21.47 -13.97 -2.29
CA TYR A 450 -21.43 -13.03 -1.19
C TYR A 450 -20.16 -13.23 -0.37
N ARG A 451 -19.91 -12.31 0.56
CA ARG A 451 -18.78 -12.37 1.47
C ARG A 451 -19.19 -11.90 2.85
N LEU A 452 -18.92 -12.73 3.85
CA LEU A 452 -19.07 -12.36 5.26
C LEU A 452 -17.76 -11.72 5.73
N PHE A 453 -17.83 -10.50 6.26
CA PHE A 453 -16.72 -9.81 6.90
C PHE A 453 -16.90 -9.82 8.42
N ALA A 454 -15.77 -9.94 9.12
CA ALA A 454 -15.66 -9.72 10.55
C ALA A 454 -14.62 -8.63 10.81
N TYR A 455 -14.98 -7.66 11.65
CA TYR A 455 -14.09 -6.62 12.14
C TYR A 455 -13.86 -6.78 13.63
N VAL A 456 -12.65 -6.48 14.07
CA VAL A 456 -12.25 -6.52 15.47
C VAL A 456 -11.56 -5.20 15.80
N TYR A 457 -11.97 -4.55 16.87
CA TYR A 457 -11.46 -3.25 17.30
C TYR A 457 -10.98 -3.34 18.75
N ASP A 458 -9.85 -2.68 19.05
CA ASP A 458 -9.27 -2.60 20.40
C ASP A 458 -9.81 -1.39 21.20
N GLY A 459 -10.37 -0.39 20.53
CA GLY A 459 -10.77 0.88 21.14
C GLY A 459 -9.65 1.93 21.21
N ASN A 460 -8.45 1.60 20.74
CA ASN A 460 -7.26 2.46 20.71
C ASN A 460 -6.88 2.89 19.29
N GLY A 461 -7.86 2.90 18.38
CA GLY A 461 -7.67 3.37 17.01
C GLY A 461 -7.10 2.30 16.07
N HIS A 462 -7.18 1.02 16.43
CA HIS A 462 -6.82 -0.07 15.54
C HIS A 462 -8.00 -0.95 15.15
N TYR A 463 -7.79 -1.69 14.06
CA TYR A 463 -8.71 -2.70 13.61
C TYR A 463 -7.98 -3.93 13.07
N ALA A 464 -8.69 -5.06 13.07
CA ALA A 464 -8.32 -6.25 12.32
C ALA A 464 -9.55 -6.76 11.56
N THR A 465 -9.31 -7.40 10.42
CA THR A 465 -10.40 -7.94 9.60
C THR A 465 -10.02 -9.24 8.92
N ALA A 466 -11.05 -10.07 8.72
CA ALA A 466 -11.03 -11.29 7.95
C ALA A 466 -12.39 -11.46 7.29
N ASN A 467 -12.41 -12.19 6.18
CA ASN A 467 -13.65 -12.46 5.48
C ASN A 467 -13.69 -13.88 4.90
N VAL A 468 -14.91 -14.36 4.62
CA VAL A 468 -15.16 -15.67 4.00
C VAL A 468 -16.10 -15.45 2.82
N PRO A 469 -15.65 -15.71 1.57
CA PRO A 469 -16.56 -15.77 0.43
C PRO A 469 -17.46 -17.00 0.56
N PHE A 470 -18.72 -16.86 0.15
CA PHE A 470 -19.67 -17.96 0.09
C PHE A 470 -20.62 -17.80 -1.09
N LEU A 471 -21.15 -18.93 -1.56
CA LEU A 471 -22.16 -18.97 -2.60
C LEU A 471 -23.51 -19.34 -1.97
N VAL A 472 -24.53 -18.54 -2.23
CA VAL A 472 -25.92 -18.90 -1.96
C VAL A 472 -26.47 -19.58 -3.20
N GLU A 473 -26.95 -20.81 -3.04
CA GLU A 473 -27.57 -21.56 -4.12
C GLU A 473 -28.72 -22.43 -3.62
N GLU A 474 -29.72 -22.62 -4.46
CA GLU A 474 -30.78 -23.58 -4.19
C GLU A 474 -30.19 -24.99 -4.11
N PRO A 475 -30.69 -25.86 -3.21
CA PRO A 475 -30.26 -27.24 -3.18
C PRO A 475 -30.52 -27.88 -4.54
N ASP A 476 -29.51 -28.56 -5.10
CA ASP A 476 -29.66 -29.32 -6.34
C ASP A 476 -30.85 -30.28 -6.20
N PRO A 477 -31.93 -30.12 -6.99
CA PRO A 477 -33.08 -31.02 -6.92
C PRO A 477 -32.73 -32.48 -7.23
N ALA A 478 -31.54 -32.76 -7.78
CA ALA A 478 -31.05 -34.10 -8.09
C ALA A 478 -30.09 -34.71 -7.04
N GLY A 479 -29.64 -33.96 -6.04
CA GLY A 479 -28.78 -34.45 -4.94
C GLY A 479 -27.53 -35.20 -5.43
N ARG A 480 -26.74 -34.61 -6.33
CA ARG A 480 -25.43 -35.14 -6.73
C ARG A 480 -24.27 -34.30 -6.23
#